data_AF-A0A149ZLV9-F1
#
_entry.id   AF-A0A149ZLV9-F1
#
_cell.length_a   1.000
_cell.length_b   1.000
_cell.length_c   1.000
_cell.angle_alpha   90.00
_cell.angle_beta   90.00
_cell.angle_gamma   90.00
#
_symmetry.space_group_name_H-M   'P 1'
#
loop_
_entity.id
_entity.type
_entity.pdbx_description
1 polymer ?
#
loop_
_entity_poly.entity_id
_entity_poly.type
_entity_poly.pdbx_seq_one_letter_code
_entity_poly.pdbx_strand_id
1 'polypeptide(L)' 'MNDNQSCSVRLADGIADITLCQPDRGNPFDLTFNTDISSIAAEIHENPDLRCVALDAQGKYLHTVAIPSRRP' A
#
# COMPACT_ATOMS: atom_id res chain seq x y z
N MET A 1 -15.43 1.93 8.35
CA MET A 1 -14.22 1.72 7.55
C MET A 1 -14.58 2.11 6.14
N ASN A 2 -13.87 3.05 5.51
CA ASN A 2 -14.20 3.47 4.15
C ASN A 2 -13.79 2.36 3.19
N ASP A 3 -14.75 1.78 2.47
CA ASP A 3 -14.56 0.64 1.56
C ASP A 3 -13.71 0.97 0.31
N ASN A 4 -13.07 2.14 0.27
CA ASN A 4 -12.39 2.70 -0.89
C ASN A 4 -10.91 3.03 -0.65
N GLN A 5 -10.34 2.60 0.48
CA GLN A 5 -8.95 2.87 0.83
C GLN A 5 -8.05 1.70 0.40
N SER A 6 -7.01 1.97 -0.41
CA SER A 6 -6.10 0.94 -0.94
C SER A 6 -4.96 0.59 0.01
N CYS A 7 -4.65 1.48 0.95
CA CYS A 7 -3.60 1.33 1.95
C CYS A 7 -4.13 1.70 3.34
N SER A 8 -3.69 1.00 4.38
CA SER A 8 -3.82 1.45 5.78
C SER A 8 -2.44 1.80 6.34
N VAL A 9 -2.38 2.74 7.28
CA VAL A 9 -1.14 3.16 7.94
C VAL A 9 -1.27 3.05 9.44
N ARG A 10 -0.24 2.53 10.10
CA ARG A 10 -0.07 2.56 11.55
C ARG A 10 1.30 3.12 11.87
N LEU A 11 1.35 4.11 12.77
CA LEU A 11 2.60 4.70 13.24
C LEU A 11 2.91 4.16 14.65
N ALA A 12 4.04 3.48 14.82
CA ALA A 12 4.47 2.94 16.11
C ALA A 12 6.01 2.81 16.16
N ASP A 13 6.63 3.13 17.30
CA ASP A 13 8.07 2.93 17.57
C ASP A 13 9.02 3.51 16.49
N GLY A 14 8.61 4.66 15.93
CA GLY A 14 9.31 5.35 14.84
C GLY A 14 9.20 4.65 13.48
N ILE A 15 8.26 3.73 13.31
CA ILE A 15 8.02 2.99 12.08
C ILE A 15 6.62 3.32 11.57
N ALA A 16 6.52 3.63 10.28
CA ALA A 16 5.24 3.68 9.57
C ALA A 16 4.99 2.33 8.91
N ASP A 17 4.09 1.53 9.49
CA ASP A 17 3.62 0.28 8.89
C ASP A 17 2.50 0.58 7.89
N ILE A 18 2.78 0.43 6.61
CA ILE A 18 1.82 0.58 5.52
C ILE A 18 1.39 -0.79 5.04
N THR A 19 0.09 -1.09 5.11
CA THR A 19 -0.48 -2.36 4.63
C THR A 19 -1.37 -2.13 3.42
N LEU A 20 -1.10 -2.83 2.32
CA LEU A 20 -1.97 -2.89 1.13
C LEU A 20 -3.25 -3.67 1.44
N CYS A 21 -4.43 -3.10 1.16
CA CYS A 21 -5.72 -3.59 1.65
C CYS A 21 -6.66 -4.13 0.55
N GLN A 22 -6.15 -4.44 -0.64
CA GLN A 22 -6.97 -4.90 -1.78
C GLN A 22 -6.59 -6.32 -2.25
N PRO A 23 -6.60 -7.32 -1.35
CA PRO A 23 -6.16 -8.68 -1.68
C PRO A 23 -6.97 -9.33 -2.81
N ASP A 24 -8.29 -9.06 -2.87
CA ASP A 24 -9.18 -9.60 -3.91
C ASP A 24 -8.85 -9.10 -5.32
N ARG A 25 -8.22 -7.93 -5.42
CA ARG A 25 -7.73 -7.34 -6.67
C ARG A 25 -6.25 -7.65 -6.92
N GLY A 26 -5.60 -8.38 -6.01
CA GLY A 26 -4.18 -8.66 -6.04
C GLY A 26 -3.31 -7.44 -5.72
N ASN A 27 -3.83 -6.52 -4.88
CA ASN A 27 -3.14 -5.30 -4.44
C ASN A 27 -2.54 -4.50 -5.64
N PRO A 28 -3.37 -4.06 -6.60
CA PRO A 28 -2.88 -3.47 -7.83
C PRO A 28 -2.23 -2.10 -7.58
N PHE A 29 -1.09 -1.85 -8.21
CA PHE A 29 -0.47 -0.53 -8.23
C PHE A 29 -1.13 0.37 -9.28
N ASP A 30 -2.42 0.65 -9.07
CA ASP A 30 -3.25 1.47 -9.95
C ASP A 30 -3.36 2.93 -9.48
N LEU A 31 -4.24 3.71 -10.12
CA LEU A 31 -4.42 5.12 -9.77
C LEU A 31 -4.87 5.31 -8.32
N THR A 32 -5.70 4.43 -7.78
CA THR A 32 -6.17 4.51 -6.40
C THR A 32 -5.01 4.27 -5.44
N PHE A 33 -4.22 3.22 -5.66
CA PHE A 33 -2.99 2.98 -4.89
C PHE A 33 -2.03 4.16 -4.95
N ASN A 34 -1.71 4.65 -6.15
CA ASN A 34 -0.76 5.75 -6.31
C ASN A 34 -1.24 7.04 -5.64
N THR A 35 -2.55 7.30 -5.63
CA THR A 35 -3.13 8.46 -4.94
C THR A 35 -2.96 8.33 -3.43
N ASP A 36 -3.33 7.17 -2.87
CA ASP A 36 -3.27 6.94 -1.43
C ASP A 36 -1.83 6.93 -0.91
N ILE A 37 -0.92 6.19 -1.57
CA ILE A 37 0.47 6.09 -1.13
C ILE A 37 1.19 7.44 -1.22
N SER A 38 0.85 8.26 -2.22
CA SER A 38 1.43 9.60 -2.36
C SER A 38 0.96 10.53 -1.24
N SER A 39 -0.32 10.45 -0.87
CA SER A 39 -0.85 11.20 0.28
C SER A 39 -0.19 10.76 1.59
N ILE A 40 -0.05 9.45 1.82
CA ILE A 40 0.61 8.89 3.00
C ILE A 40 2.07 9.32 3.03
N ALA A 41 2.78 9.23 1.89
CA ALA A 41 4.20 9.61 1.79
C ALA A 41 4.41 11.09 2.14
N ALA A 42 3.55 11.98 1.66
CA ALA A 42 3.60 13.40 2.00
C ALA A 42 3.42 13.63 3.51
N GLU A 43 2.44 12.95 4.12
CA GLU A 43 2.17 13.06 5.56
C GLU A 43 3.33 12.54 6.43
N ILE A 44 3.87 11.36 6.10
CA ILE A 44 4.93 10.75 6.93
C ILE A 44 6.31 11.39 6.70
N HIS A 45 6.55 12.01 5.55
CA HIS A 45 7.82 12.67 5.25
C HIS A 45 8.12 13.84 6.19
N GLU A 46 7.08 14.52 6.66
CA GLU A 46 7.21 15.67 7.56
C GLU A 46 7.39 15.26 9.03
N ASN A 47 7.30 13.97 9.37
CA ASN A 47 7.36 13.49 10.74
C ASN A 47 8.81 13.14 11.17
N PRO A 48 9.45 13.94 12.04
CA PRO A 48 10.83 13.72 12.46
C PRO A 48 11.03 12.50 13.37
N ASP A 49 9.96 11.96 13.96
CA ASP A 49 10.03 10.78 14.83
C ASP A 49 10.03 9.46 14.03
N LEU A 50 9.70 9.51 12.74
CA LEU A 50 9.75 8.36 11.85
C LEU A 50 11.16 8.15 11.32
N ARG A 51 11.65 6.92 11.47
CA ARG A 51 12.97 6.47 11.03
C ARG A 51 12.92 5.43 9.93
N CYS A 52 11.75 4.82 9.70
CA CYS A 52 11.58 3.74 8.74
C CYS A 52 10.12 3.64 8.27
N VAL A 53 9.94 3.11 7.06
CA VAL A 53 8.64 2.70 6.53
C VAL A 53 8.70 1.20 6.27
N ALA A 54 7.77 0.45 6.87
CA ALA A 54 7.57 -0.95 6.59
C ALA A 54 6.37 -1.09 5.63
N LEU A 55 6.53 -1.92 4.60
CA LEU A 55 5.50 -2.19 3.61
C LEU A 55 5.09 -3.66 3.71
N ASP A 56 3.80 -3.89 3.92
CA ASP A 56 3.19 -5.21 3.97
C ASP A 56 1.90 -5.23 3.15
N ALA A 57 1.27 -6.40 3.02
CA ALA A 57 0.03 -6.58 2.32
C ALA A 57 -0.92 -7.54 3.05
N GLN A 58 -2.20 -7.22 2.98
CA GLN A 58 -3.24 -8.20 3.25
C GLN A 58 -3.26 -9.26 2.15
N GLY A 59 -3.61 -10.49 2.55
CA GLY A 59 -3.67 -11.63 1.66
C GLY A 59 -2.30 -12.26 1.40
N LYS A 60 -2.22 -13.06 0.34
CA LYS A 60 -1.05 -13.91 0.07
C LYS A 60 0.07 -13.18 -0.68
N TYR A 61 -0.26 -12.14 -1.42
CA TYR A 61 0.64 -11.50 -2.37
C TYR A 61 0.77 -10.01 -2.07
N LEU A 62 2.00 -9.50 -2.12
CA LEU A 62 2.26 -8.06 -2.01
C LEU A 62 1.59 -7.30 -3.15
N HIS A 63 1.81 -7.74 -4.38
CA HIS A 63 1.20 -7.22 -5.60
C HIS A 63 1.18 -8.33 -6.64
N THR A 64 0.10 -8.45 -7.40
CA THR A 64 0.05 -9.33 -8.56
C THR A 64 -0.19 -8.52 -9.83
N VAL A 65 0.56 -8.84 -10.86
CA VAL A 65 0.31 -8.35 -12.22
C VAL A 65 -0.30 -9.49 -13.04
N ALA A 66 -1.43 -9.22 -13.70
CA ALA A 66 -1.95 -10.13 -14.69
C ALA A 66 -1.08 -10.06 -15.94
N ILE A 67 -0.27 -11.09 -16.20
CA ILE A 67 0.43 -11.25 -17.47
C ILE A 67 -0.59 -11.82 -18.46
N PRO A 68 -1.00 -11.10 -19.51
CA PRO A 68 -1.90 -11.67 -20.51
C PRO A 68 -1.24 -12.90 -21.10
N SER A 69 -1.91 -14.06 -21.08
CA SER A 69 -1.35 -15.24 -21.73
C SER A 69 -1.17 -14.88 -23.21
N ARG A 70 0.07 -14.87 -23.69
CA ARG A 70 0.32 -14.96 -25.13
C ARG A 70 -0.14 -16.35 -25.57
N ARG A 71 -1.45 -16.52 -25.81
CA ARG A 71 -1.90 -17.65 -26.60
C ARG A 71 -1.41 -17.39 -28.04
N PRO A 72 -0.79 -18.39 -28.68
CA PRO A 72 -0.44 -18.31 -30.09
C PRO A 72 -1.69 -18.16 -30.96
#